data_AF-A0A8S8YZL2-F1
#
_entry.id   AF-A0A8S8YZL2-F1
#
_cell.length_a   1.000
_cell.length_b   1.000
_cell.length_c   1.000
_cell.angle_alpha   90.00
_cell.angle_beta   90.00
_cell.angle_gamma   90.00
#
_symmetry.space_group_name_H-M   'P 1'
#
loop_
_entity.id
_entity.type
_entity.pdbx_description
1 polymer ?
#
loop_
_entity_poly.entity_id
_entity_poly.type
_entity_poly.pdbx_seq_one_letter_code
_entity_poly.pdbx_strand_id
1 'polypeptide(L)'
;MTNIDKIFMSDESDPEIQGVLIKNQTVVLEPKLQQQLNQKGYGEMDHSKLLLKSFESLYLLFTDRLTIFKGKKNVDFDSYLQICKKQDKDILTKFLVYRDLKKQRIYC
;
A
#
# COMPACT_ATOMS: atom_id res chain seq x y z
N MET A 1 5.75 0.06 26.70
CA MET A 1 7.20 0.08 26.42
C MET A 1 7.53 -1.10 25.52
N THR A 2 7.45 -0.92 24.20
CA THR A 2 8.33 -1.59 23.24
C THR A 2 8.24 -0.80 21.94
N ASN A 3 9.16 0.18 21.87
CA ASN A 3 9.60 0.82 20.65
C ASN A 3 10.35 -0.27 19.89
N ILE A 4 9.73 -0.84 18.87
CA ILE A 4 10.37 -1.82 17.99
C ILE A 4 10.35 -1.19 16.60
N ASP A 5 11.54 -0.74 16.22
CA ASP A 5 11.99 -0.58 14.84
C ASP A 5 11.46 0.63 14.05
N LYS A 6 11.69 1.83 14.59
CA LYS A 6 12.14 2.96 13.76
C LYS A 6 13.57 2.70 13.28
N ILE A 7 13.75 1.73 12.39
CA ILE A 7 14.98 1.55 11.62
C ILE A 7 14.59 1.49 10.15
N PHE A 8 14.35 2.65 9.57
CA PHE A 8 14.68 2.96 8.18
C PHE A 8 14.85 4.48 8.10
N MET A 9 16.09 4.93 8.17
CA MET A 9 16.46 6.24 7.68
C MET A 9 16.12 6.33 6.19
N SER A 10 15.37 7.36 5.83
CA SER A 10 15.85 8.44 4.95
C SER A 10 14.87 9.61 5.07
N ASP A 11 15.38 10.76 5.51
CA ASP A 11 14.82 12.06 5.17
C ASP A 11 14.68 12.15 3.65
N GLU A 12 13.45 12.08 3.17
CA GLU A 12 12.93 12.73 1.98
C GLU A 12 11.43 12.72 2.23
N SER A 13 10.76 13.86 2.12
CA SER A 13 9.31 13.95 2.12
C SER A 13 8.75 13.15 0.94
N ASP A 14 8.69 11.83 1.07
CA ASP A 14 8.02 10.93 0.15
C ASP A 14 6.55 11.42 0.14
N PRO A 15 6.00 11.78 -1.03
CA PRO A 15 4.67 12.37 -1.09
C PRO A 15 3.67 11.40 -0.46
N GLU A 16 2.86 11.85 0.50
CA GLU A 16 1.76 11.06 1.05
C GLU A 16 0.85 10.64 -0.09
N ILE A 17 0.94 9.38 -0.48
CA ILE A 17 0.22 8.90 -1.66
C ILE A 17 -1.25 8.82 -1.27
N GLN A 18 -2.13 9.49 -2.00
CA GLN A 18 -3.56 9.40 -1.72
C GLN A 18 -4.24 8.39 -2.65
N GLY A 19 -4.74 7.32 -2.05
CA GLY A 19 -5.55 6.30 -2.71
C GLY A 19 -7.01 6.38 -2.29
N VAL A 20 -7.93 6.02 -3.18
CA VAL A 20 -9.35 5.87 -2.87
C VAL A 20 -9.74 4.41 -2.94
N LEU A 21 -10.42 3.92 -1.90
CA LEU A 21 -10.93 2.56 -1.84
C LEU A 21 -12.27 2.45 -2.57
N ILE A 22 -12.25 1.83 -3.75
CA ILE A 22 -13.42 1.59 -4.61
C ILE A 22 -13.59 0.09 -4.81
N LYS A 23 -14.75 -0.47 -4.45
CA LYS A 23 -15.05 -1.93 -4.57
C LYS A 23 -13.93 -2.82 -4.00
N ASN A 24 -13.35 -2.40 -2.86
CA ASN A 24 -12.23 -3.05 -2.17
C ASN A 24 -10.88 -3.04 -2.89
N GLN A 25 -10.77 -2.34 -4.01
CA GLN A 25 -9.49 -2.03 -4.67
C GLN A 25 -9.08 -0.60 -4.37
N THR A 26 -7.78 -0.40 -4.19
CA THR A 26 -7.24 0.94 -3.96
C THR A 26 -6.86 1.54 -5.29
N VAL A 27 -7.45 2.69 -5.59
CA VAL A 27 -7.25 3.41 -6.85
C VAL A 27 -6.54 4.72 -6.55
N VAL A 28 -5.40 4.95 -7.18
CA VAL A 28 -4.69 6.22 -7.03
C VAL A 28 -5.24 7.20 -8.04
N LEU A 29 -5.77 8.34 -7.56
CA LEU A 29 -6.37 9.35 -8.42
C LEU A 29 -5.33 10.34 -8.98
N GLU A 30 -4.21 10.53 -8.27
CA GLU A 30 -3.21 11.52 -8.62
C GLU A 30 -2.27 11.01 -9.72
N PRO A 31 -2.21 11.65 -10.91
CA PRO A 31 -1.46 11.15 -12.06
C PRO A 31 0.06 11.10 -11.81
N LYS A 32 0.60 12.05 -11.03
CA LYS A 32 2.02 12.04 -10.64
C LYS A 32 2.36 10.79 -9.82
N LEU A 33 1.50 10.46 -8.86
CA LEU A 33 1.67 9.30 -7.98
C LEU A 33 1.43 7.98 -8.72
N GLN A 34 0.46 7.94 -9.63
CA GLN A 34 0.25 6.79 -10.51
C GLN A 34 1.54 6.45 -11.26
N GLN A 35 2.19 7.47 -11.85
CA GLN A 35 3.43 7.27 -12.58
C GLN A 35 4.58 6.83 -11.65
N GLN A 36 4.73 7.42 -10.48
CA GLN A 36 5.75 7.02 -9.50
C GLN A 36 5.58 5.56 -9.04
N LEU A 37 4.35 5.17 -8.71
CA LEU A 37 4.05 3.81 -8.28
C LEU A 37 4.25 2.80 -9.41
N ASN A 38 3.82 3.15 -10.63
CA ASN A 38 4.06 2.32 -11.81
C ASN A 38 5.57 2.14 -12.08
N GLN A 39 6.37 3.21 -11.97
CA GLN A 39 7.83 3.13 -12.08
C GLN A 39 8.47 2.27 -10.98
N LYS A 40 7.91 2.30 -9.76
CA LYS A 40 8.34 1.45 -8.65
C LYS A 40 7.81 0.00 -8.77
N GLY A 41 6.96 -0.29 -9.77
CA GLY A 41 6.39 -1.60 -10.03
C GLY A 41 5.20 -1.97 -9.13
N TYR A 42 4.48 -0.98 -8.60
CA TYR A 42 3.27 -1.19 -7.80
C TYR A 42 2.01 -1.10 -8.66
N GLY A 43 1.10 -2.07 -8.51
CA GLY A 43 -0.20 -2.06 -9.16
C GLY A 43 -0.15 -2.26 -10.68
N GLU A 44 -1.32 -2.10 -11.29
CA GLU A 44 -1.52 -2.21 -12.74
C GLU A 44 -2.27 -0.96 -13.23
N MET A 45 -1.85 -0.42 -14.38
CA MET A 45 -2.53 0.71 -15.00
C MET A 45 -3.77 0.21 -15.74
N ASP A 46 -4.94 0.65 -15.30
CA ASP A 46 -6.23 0.32 -15.92
C ASP A 46 -7.03 1.60 -16.19
N HIS A 47 -7.45 1.79 -17.44
CA HIS A 47 -8.24 2.95 -17.87
C HIS A 47 -7.73 4.31 -17.34
N SER A 48 -6.42 4.55 -17.42
CA SER A 48 -5.75 5.78 -16.93
C SER A 48 -5.82 5.99 -15.41
N LYS A 49 -6.01 4.92 -14.64
CA LYS A 49 -5.92 4.90 -13.19
C LYS A 49 -5.01 3.77 -12.75
N LEU A 50 -4.25 3.99 -11.70
CA LEU A 50 -3.44 2.92 -11.13
C LEU A 50 -4.28 2.14 -10.11
N LEU A 51 -4.47 0.86 -10.39
CA LEU A 51 -5.12 -0.10 -9.51
C LEU A 51 -4.05 -0.84 -8.72
N LEU A 52 -4.02 -0.63 -7.40
CA LEU A 52 -3.13 -1.36 -6.50
C LEU A 52 -3.77 -2.67 -6.07
N LYS A 53 -2.97 -3.74 -5.97
CA LYS A 53 -3.43 -5.00 -5.38
C LYS A 53 -3.64 -4.81 -3.88
N SER A 54 -4.52 -5.62 -3.29
CA SER A 54 -4.87 -5.50 -1.87
C SER A 54 -3.66 -5.66 -0.95
N PHE A 55 -2.74 -6.59 -1.24
CA PHE A 55 -1.55 -6.81 -0.44
C PHE A 55 -0.49 -5.70 -0.63
N GLU A 56 -0.41 -5.10 -1.82
CA GLU A 56 0.48 -3.96 -2.10
C GLU A 56 -0.02 -2.71 -1.39
N SER A 57 -1.32 -2.46 -1.44
CA SER A 57 -1.96 -1.36 -0.72
C SER A 57 -1.74 -1.49 0.78
N LEU A 58 -1.90 -2.70 1.33
CA LEU A 58 -1.58 -2.99 2.73
C LEU A 58 -0.12 -2.69 3.06
N TYR A 59 0.82 -3.06 2.18
CA TYR A 59 2.24 -2.79 2.37
C TYR A 59 2.56 -1.30 2.35
N LEU A 60 2.04 -0.56 1.38
CA LEU A 60 2.27 0.88 1.29
C LEU A 60 1.65 1.63 2.48
N LEU A 61 0.45 1.23 2.90
CA LEU A 61 -0.23 1.73 4.09
C LEU A 61 0.54 1.39 5.38
N PHE A 62 1.10 0.18 5.48
CA PHE A 62 1.94 -0.24 6.60
C PHE A 62 3.25 0.56 6.68
N THR A 63 3.79 1.00 5.53
CA THR A 63 4.99 1.85 5.49
C THR A 63 4.70 3.35 5.66
N ASP A 64 3.46 3.73 5.98
CA ASP A 64 2.99 5.12 6.08
C ASP A 64 3.25 5.95 4.79
N ARG A 65 3.35 5.28 3.63
CA ARG A 65 3.57 5.94 2.33
C ARG A 65 2.28 6.19 1.57
N LEU A 66 1.21 5.47 1.92
CA LEU A 66 -0.08 5.53 1.25
C LEU A 66 -1.19 5.74 2.27
N THR A 67 -2.03 6.72 1.98
CA THR A 67 -3.22 7.05 2.74
C THR A 67 -4.45 6.67 1.92
N ILE A 68 -5.29 5.81 2.47
CA ILE A 68 -6.48 5.30 1.78
C ILE A 68 -7.73 6.03 2.27
N PHE A 69 -8.51 6.56 1.34
CA PHE A 69 -9.79 7.21 1.61
C PHE A 69 -10.95 6.36 1.10
N LYS A 70 -11.94 6.12 1.94
CA LYS A 70 -13.22 5.51 1.56
C LYS A 70 -14.30 6.60 1.61
N GLY A 71 -14.52 7.22 0.45
CA GLY A 71 -15.43 8.37 0.35
C GLY A 71 -14.86 9.58 1.09
N LYS A 72 -15.48 9.95 2.22
CA LYS A 72 -15.03 11.06 3.09
C LYS A 72 -14.26 10.62 4.33
N LYS A 73 -14.11 9.32 4.56
CA LYS A 73 -13.42 8.78 5.74
C LYS A 73 -12.05 8.25 5.35
N ASN A 74 -11.05 8.52 6.17
CA ASN A 74 -9.78 7.83 6.11
C ASN A 74 -9.97 6.36 6.55
N VAL A 75 -9.22 5.45 5.93
CA VAL A 75 -9.21 4.03 6.28
C VAL A 75 -7.86 3.69 6.88
N ASP A 76 -7.85 3.43 8.18
CA ASP A 76 -6.67 2.95 8.89
C ASP A 76 -6.27 1.54 8.43
N PHE A 77 -5.02 1.17 8.70
CA PHE A 77 -4.46 -0.14 8.38
C PHE A 77 -5.34 -1.30 8.88
N ASP A 78 -5.74 -1.29 10.14
CA ASP A 78 -6.62 -2.31 10.72
C ASP A 78 -7.95 -2.43 9.98
N SER A 79 -8.58 -1.29 9.67
CA SER A 79 -9.84 -1.25 8.92
C SER A 79 -9.68 -1.83 7.52
N TYR A 80 -8.60 -1.45 6.82
CA TYR A 80 -8.30 -1.94 5.48
C TYR A 80 -8.00 -3.44 5.49
N LEU A 81 -7.20 -3.90 6.44
CA LEU A 81 -6.84 -5.30 6.60
C LEU A 81 -8.08 -6.18 6.82
N GLN A 82 -9.03 -5.73 7.65
CA GLN A 82 -10.29 -6.44 7.84
C GLN A 82 -11.11 -6.52 6.56
N ILE A 83 -11.14 -5.45 5.75
CA ILE A 83 -11.82 -5.44 4.45
C ILE A 83 -11.17 -6.45 3.50
N CYS A 84 -9.85 -6.45 3.39
CA CYS A 84 -9.15 -7.38 2.52
C CYS A 84 -9.30 -8.83 2.99
N LYS A 85 -9.24 -9.07 4.30
CA LYS A 85 -9.40 -10.41 4.91
C LYS A 85 -10.79 -11.01 4.67
N LYS A 86 -11.83 -10.16 4.60
CA LYS A 86 -13.19 -10.59 4.24
C LYS A 86 -13.30 -11.04 2.78
N GLN A 87 -12.48 -10.49 1.90
CA GLN A 87 -12.51 -10.78 0.48
C GLN A 87 -11.58 -11.95 0.11
N ASP A 88 -10.41 -12.00 0.73
CA ASP A 88 -9.41 -13.04 0.55
C ASP A 88 -8.82 -13.41 1.92
N LYS A 89 -9.09 -14.64 2.37
CA LYS A 89 -8.59 -15.14 3.66
C LYS A 89 -7.07 -15.27 3.68
N ASP A 90 -6.46 -15.47 2.51
CA ASP A 90 -5.01 -15.66 2.34
C ASP A 90 -4.26 -14.33 2.14
N ILE A 91 -4.96 -13.19 2.23
CA ILE A 91 -4.33 -11.88 2.05
C ILE A 91 -3.19 -11.64 3.04
N LEU A 92 -3.36 -12.11 4.28
CA LEU A 92 -2.33 -12.00 5.31
C LEU A 92 -1.07 -12.76 4.91
N THR A 93 -1.23 -13.99 4.41
CA THR A 93 -0.12 -14.81 3.92
C THR A 93 0.57 -14.13 2.74
N LYS A 94 -0.20 -13.65 1.76
CA LYS A 94 0.33 -12.92 0.59
C LYS A 94 1.09 -11.66 1.01
N PHE A 95 0.56 -10.91 1.98
CA PHE A 95 1.20 -9.73 2.54
C PHE A 95 2.52 -10.08 3.25
N LEU A 96 2.54 -11.13 4.07
CA LEU A 96 3.75 -11.58 4.76
C LEU A 96 4.85 -12.01 3.77
N VAL A 97 4.48 -12.78 2.76
CA VAL A 97 5.39 -13.20 1.67
C VAL A 97 5.89 -11.98 0.90
N TYR A 98 5.02 -11.06 0.52
CA TYR A 98 5.39 -9.85 -0.21
C TYR A 98 6.37 -8.97 0.58
N ARG A 99 6.09 -8.76 1.87
CA ARG A 99 6.99 -8.03 2.79
C ARG A 99 8.37 -8.69 2.85
N ASP A 100 8.41 -10.01 2.93
CA ASP A 100 9.66 -10.77 3.01
C ASP A 100 10.46 -10.66 1.70
N LEU A 101 9.81 -10.80 0.55
CA LEU A 101 10.40 -10.62 -0.77
C LEU A 101 10.98 -9.21 -0.98
N LYS A 102 10.28 -8.17 -0.48
CA LYS A 102 10.77 -6.79 -0.56
C LYS A 102 11.94 -6.53 0.36
N LYS A 103 11.97 -7.17 1.54
CA LYS A 103 13.06 -7.06 2.52
C LYS A 103 14.33 -7.82 2.07
N GLN A 104 14.18 -8.98 1.44
CA GLN A 104 15.31 -9.78 0.94
C GLN A 104 16.04 -9.16 -0.25
N ARG A 105 15.39 -8.28 -1.02
CA ARG A 105 15.98 -7.66 -2.22
C ARG A 105 17.09 -6.62 -1.94
N ILE A 106 17.52 -6.48 -0.68
CA ILE A 106 18.59 -5.56 -0.24
C ILE A 106 19.95 -6.27 -0.11
N TYR A 107 20.04 -7.57 -0.37
CA TYR A 107 21.34 -8.27 -0.45
C TYR A 107 21.53 -8.95 -1.81
N CYS A 108 22.12 -8.22 -2.74
CA CYS A 108 23.03 -8.73 -3.78
C CYS A 108 23.92 -7.57 -4.22
#